data_AF-A0A650ANT6-F1
#
_entry.id   AF-A0A650ANT6-F1
#
_cell.length_a   1.000
_cell.length_b   1.000
_cell.length_c   1.000
_cell.angle_alpha   90.00
_cell.angle_beta   90.00
_cell.angle_gamma   90.00
#
_symmetry.space_group_name_H-M   'P 1'
#
loop_
_entity.id
_entity.type
_entity.pdbx_description
1 polymer ?
#
loop_
_entity_poly.entity_id
_entity_poly.type
_entity_poly.pdbx_seq_one_letter_code
_entity_poly.pdbx_strand_id
1 'polypeptide(L)'
;MANLLSFCAPGLYEIFCIQTQRSYFGHSENIMYRFGRHYLNLEKQVHETTLLQQDWVKYGPQSFVFRPLYYGPDWNCLQVRLEKEIQLIETCSHKVYNNQSPIRSTYRKEWTLNDITYSSGAEAARCLGVSPSHVYRLMKRQGRTRIVSNQKKISIDGQEFESLTQAQSLLGVTRSTLSRRLRSEKWSTWVYLQKTRSNDYPQRE
;
A
#
# COMPACT_ATOMS: atom_id res chain seq x y z
N MET A 1 -16.32 24.36 -28.20
CA MET A 1 -14.99 23.76 -27.91
C MET A 1 -14.68 23.97 -26.44
N ALA A 2 -14.28 22.92 -25.71
CA ALA A 2 -13.84 23.08 -24.32
C ALA A 2 -12.52 23.88 -24.30
N ASN A 3 -12.43 24.89 -23.45
CA ASN A 3 -11.20 25.66 -23.25
C ASN A 3 -10.21 24.80 -22.46
N LEU A 4 -9.00 24.56 -22.97
CA LEU A 4 -8.00 23.73 -22.28
C LEU A 4 -7.73 24.20 -20.83
N LEU A 5 -7.86 25.50 -20.57
CA LEU A 5 -7.68 26.09 -19.23
C LEU A 5 -8.74 25.62 -18.23
N SER A 6 -9.90 25.13 -18.67
CA SER A 6 -10.91 24.58 -17.75
C SER A 6 -10.44 23.32 -17.01
N PHE A 7 -9.40 22.65 -17.52
CA PHE A 7 -8.79 21.48 -16.88
C PHE A 7 -7.71 21.82 -15.84
N CYS A 8 -7.40 23.11 -15.65
CA CYS A 8 -6.62 23.59 -14.52
C CYS A 8 -7.45 23.68 -13.23
N ALA A 9 -8.69 23.18 -13.25
CA ALA A 9 -9.59 23.13 -12.10
C ALA A 9 -9.53 21.77 -11.38
N PRO A 10 -10.05 21.72 -10.13
CA PRO A 10 -10.27 20.47 -9.42
C PRO A 10 -11.28 19.57 -10.13
N GLY A 11 -11.14 18.27 -9.92
CA GLY A 11 -12.03 17.29 -10.54
C GLY A 11 -11.51 15.86 -10.53
N LEU A 12 -12.10 15.05 -11.40
CA LEU A 12 -11.83 13.64 -11.59
C LEU A 12 -11.43 13.36 -13.04
N TYR A 13 -10.62 12.33 -13.21
CA TYR A 13 -10.12 11.92 -14.52
C TYR A 13 -10.01 10.40 -14.64
N GLU A 14 -9.87 9.97 -15.90
CA GLU A 14 -9.62 8.61 -16.31
C GLU A 14 -8.31 8.54 -17.12
N ILE A 15 -7.52 7.49 -16.88
CA ILE A 15 -6.48 7.03 -17.81
C ILE A 15 -6.91 5.66 -18.31
N PHE A 16 -7.31 5.60 -19.58
CA PHE A 16 -7.90 4.42 -20.20
C PHE A 16 -6.91 3.75 -21.17
N CYS A 17 -6.67 2.44 -20.98
CA CYS A 17 -5.90 1.63 -21.92
C CYS A 17 -6.82 0.97 -22.95
N ILE A 18 -6.68 1.34 -24.23
CA ILE A 18 -7.52 0.83 -25.32
C ILE A 18 -7.30 -0.66 -25.57
N GLN A 19 -6.08 -1.16 -25.34
CA GLN A 19 -5.69 -2.54 -25.63
C GLN A 19 -6.27 -3.52 -24.60
N THR A 20 -6.30 -3.13 -23.33
CA THR A 20 -6.77 -4.00 -22.24
C THR A 20 -8.18 -3.68 -21.76
N GLN A 21 -8.77 -2.57 -22.24
CA GLN A 21 -10.04 -2.05 -21.76
C GLN A 21 -10.00 -1.89 -20.22
N ARG A 22 -8.97 -1.20 -19.73
CA ARG A 22 -8.77 -0.93 -18.30
C ARG A 22 -8.72 0.56 -18.02
N SER A 23 -9.32 0.98 -16.90
CA SER A 23 -9.30 2.38 -16.47
C SER A 23 -8.59 2.56 -15.14
N TYR A 24 -7.82 3.65 -15.05
CA TYR A 24 -7.38 4.21 -13.78
C TYR A 24 -8.23 5.45 -13.55
N PHE A 25 -8.94 5.51 -12.44
CA PHE A 25 -9.66 6.71 -12.02
C PHE A 25 -8.84 7.45 -10.97
N GLY A 26 -8.86 8.77 -11.01
CA GLY A 26 -8.19 9.55 -9.98
C GLY A 26 -8.82 10.92 -9.85
N HIS A 27 -8.56 11.57 -8.71
CA HIS A 27 -8.95 12.95 -8.47
C HIS A 27 -7.74 13.89 -8.38
N SER A 28 -7.97 15.19 -8.57
CA SER A 28 -6.96 16.22 -8.35
C SER A 28 -7.57 17.60 -8.10
N GLU A 29 -6.77 18.51 -7.57
CA GLU A 29 -7.05 19.95 -7.56
C GLU A 29 -6.67 20.63 -8.89
N ASN A 30 -5.86 19.96 -9.72
CA ASN A 30 -5.49 20.42 -11.05
C ASN A 30 -5.27 19.20 -11.94
N ILE A 31 -6.29 18.87 -12.75
CA ILE A 31 -6.27 17.68 -13.60
C ILE A 31 -5.12 17.74 -14.60
N MET A 32 -4.89 18.90 -15.23
CA MET A 32 -3.83 19.03 -16.24
C MET A 32 -2.43 18.79 -15.66
N TYR A 33 -2.15 19.38 -14.49
CA TYR A 33 -0.90 19.12 -13.78
C TYR A 33 -0.76 17.63 -13.41
N ARG A 34 -1.84 17.02 -12.93
CA ARG A 34 -1.85 15.61 -12.53
C ARG A 34 -1.64 14.67 -13.71
N PHE A 35 -2.22 14.96 -14.88
CA PHE A 35 -1.94 14.23 -16.12
C PHE A 35 -0.48 14.29 -16.51
N GLY A 36 0.12 15.48 -16.54
CA GLY A 36 1.54 15.62 -16.83
C GLY A 36 2.40 14.80 -15.86
N ARG A 37 2.06 14.79 -14.57
CA ARG A 37 2.75 13.96 -13.56
C ARG A 37 2.60 12.47 -13.82
N HIS A 38 1.40 11.98 -14.12
CA HIS A 38 1.18 10.57 -14.45
C HIS A 38 1.97 10.15 -15.69
N TYR A 39 1.88 10.93 -16.77
CA TYR A 39 2.61 10.68 -18.00
C TYR A 39 4.12 10.61 -17.75
N LEU A 40 4.70 11.62 -17.09
CA LEU A 40 6.13 11.64 -16.76
C LEU A 40 6.55 10.47 -15.86
N ASN A 41 5.72 10.07 -14.91
CA ASN A 41 6.01 8.92 -14.05
C ASN A 41 5.98 7.61 -14.84
N LEU A 42 5.04 7.45 -15.78
CA LEU A 42 4.92 6.28 -16.64
C LEU A 42 6.11 6.17 -17.61
N GLU A 43 6.49 7.28 -18.24
CA GLU A 43 7.68 7.36 -19.10
C GLU A 43 8.97 7.03 -18.34
N LYS A 44 9.11 7.54 -17.11
CA LYS A 44 10.26 7.25 -16.24
C LYS A 44 10.21 5.89 -15.55
N GLN A 45 9.15 5.10 -15.78
CA GLN A 45 8.93 3.80 -15.16
C GLN A 45 8.89 3.81 -13.61
N VAL A 46 8.37 4.89 -13.03
CA VAL A 46 8.26 5.09 -11.57
C VAL A 46 6.81 5.28 -11.11
N HIS A 47 5.84 4.87 -11.92
CA HIS A 47 4.44 5.01 -11.58
C HIS A 47 4.02 4.06 -10.44
N GLU A 48 3.26 4.56 -9.47
CA GLU A 48 2.85 3.83 -8.26
C GLU A 48 1.96 2.61 -8.54
N THR A 49 1.10 2.72 -9.55
CA THR A 49 0.24 1.61 -9.98
C THR A 49 1.00 0.68 -10.92
N THR A 50 1.58 -0.39 -10.38
CA THR A 50 2.43 -1.34 -11.11
C THR A 50 1.76 -1.91 -12.36
N LEU A 51 0.48 -2.30 -12.29
CA LEU A 51 -0.22 -2.86 -13.45
C LEU A 51 -0.40 -1.84 -14.57
N LEU A 52 -0.69 -0.57 -14.24
CA LEU A 52 -0.76 0.51 -15.23
C LEU A 52 0.61 0.73 -15.88
N GLN A 53 1.69 0.71 -15.07
CA GLN A 53 3.06 0.81 -15.58
C GLN A 53 3.44 -0.34 -16.51
N GLN A 54 3.06 -1.57 -16.16
CA GLN A 54 3.31 -2.76 -16.99
C GLN A 54 2.59 -2.67 -18.33
N ASP A 55 1.30 -2.30 -18.31
CA ASP A 55 0.54 -2.12 -19.54
C ASP A 55 1.11 -0.94 -20.36
N TRP A 56 1.57 0.14 -19.73
CA TRP A 56 2.25 1.26 -20.42
C TRP A 56 3.49 0.80 -21.19
N VAL A 57 4.39 0.07 -20.52
CA VAL A 57 5.60 -0.48 -21.14
C VAL A 57 5.26 -1.44 -22.28
N LYS A 58 4.22 -2.26 -22.10
CA LYS A 58 3.83 -3.28 -23.08
C LYS A 58 3.17 -2.69 -24.33
N TYR A 59 2.28 -1.71 -24.17
CA TYR A 59 1.42 -1.23 -25.24
C TYR A 59 1.78 0.17 -25.76
N GLY A 60 2.67 0.88 -25.07
CA GLY A 60 3.13 2.21 -25.44
C GLY A 60 2.11 3.34 -25.18
N PRO A 61 2.57 4.60 -25.15
CA PRO A 61 1.75 5.78 -24.81
C PRO A 61 0.52 5.96 -25.72
N GLN A 62 0.62 5.61 -27.00
CA GLN A 62 -0.47 5.70 -27.98
C GLN A 62 -1.66 4.81 -27.65
N SER A 63 -1.47 3.81 -26.79
CA SER A 63 -2.54 2.92 -26.33
C SER A 63 -3.33 3.49 -25.15
N PHE A 64 -2.99 4.68 -24.67
CA PHE A 64 -3.59 5.29 -23.48
C PHE A 64 -4.28 6.61 -23.80
N VAL A 65 -5.45 6.81 -23.21
CA VAL A 65 -6.24 8.03 -23.34
C VAL A 65 -6.44 8.66 -21.97
N PHE A 66 -6.00 9.91 -21.82
CA PHE A 66 -6.18 10.71 -20.61
C PHE A 66 -7.42 11.58 -20.78
N ARG A 67 -8.43 11.39 -19.94
CA ARG A 67 -9.75 12.03 -20.09
C ARG A 67 -10.20 12.70 -18.79
N PRO A 68 -10.40 14.02 -18.79
CA PRO A 68 -11.17 14.67 -17.71
C PRO A 68 -12.59 14.12 -17.72
N LEU A 69 -13.11 13.71 -16.56
CA LEU A 69 -14.48 13.21 -16.43
C LEU A 69 -15.41 14.26 -15.85
N TYR A 70 -14.95 14.88 -14.76
CA TYR A 70 -15.67 15.94 -14.05
C TYR A 70 -14.67 16.98 -13.60
N TYR A 71 -15.00 18.26 -13.71
CA TYR A 71 -14.10 19.34 -13.32
C TYR A 71 -14.86 20.64 -13.07
N GLY A 72 -14.27 21.52 -12.28
CA GLY A 72 -14.84 22.83 -11.96
C GLY A 72 -15.06 23.04 -10.45
N PRO A 73 -15.70 24.17 -10.07
CA PRO A 73 -15.82 24.58 -8.68
C PRO A 73 -16.62 23.60 -7.81
N ASP A 74 -17.58 22.87 -8.40
CA ASP A 74 -18.36 21.84 -7.70
C ASP A 74 -17.48 20.69 -7.16
N TRP A 75 -16.29 20.55 -7.72
CA TRP A 75 -15.31 19.54 -7.33
C TRP A 75 -14.23 20.08 -6.42
N ASN A 76 -14.36 21.28 -5.83
CA ASN A 76 -13.38 21.82 -4.88
C ASN A 76 -13.27 20.99 -3.59
N CYS A 77 -14.36 20.36 -3.15
CA CYS A 77 -14.38 19.54 -1.95
C CYS A 77 -13.67 18.20 -2.16
N LEU A 78 -12.63 17.92 -1.35
CA LEU A 78 -11.90 16.66 -1.40
C LEU A 78 -12.80 15.45 -1.13
N GLN A 79 -13.68 15.54 -0.14
CA GLN A 79 -14.55 14.43 0.25
C GLN A 79 -15.49 14.04 -0.90
N VAL A 80 -16.09 15.02 -1.59
CA VAL A 80 -16.94 14.81 -2.76
C VAL A 80 -16.17 14.13 -3.90
N ARG A 81 -14.92 14.55 -4.14
CA ARG A 81 -14.06 13.90 -5.15
C ARG A 81 -13.74 12.45 -4.78
N LEU A 82 -13.41 12.17 -3.52
CA LEU A 82 -13.11 10.82 -3.04
C LEU A 82 -14.31 9.88 -3.19
N GLU A 83 -15.49 10.32 -2.75
CA GLU A 83 -16.73 9.55 -2.88
C GLU A 83 -17.06 9.26 -4.35
N LYS A 84 -16.89 10.25 -5.23
CA LYS A 84 -17.12 10.07 -6.66
C LYS A 84 -16.07 9.16 -7.30
N GLU A 85 -14.81 9.24 -6.90
CA GLU A 85 -13.75 8.35 -7.38
C GLU A 85 -14.07 6.89 -7.01
N ILE A 86 -14.46 6.64 -5.76
CA ILE A 86 -14.90 5.32 -5.31
C ILE A 86 -16.11 4.84 -6.14
N GLN A 87 -17.11 5.70 -6.32
CA GLN A 87 -18.27 5.36 -7.16
C GLN A 87 -17.86 4.97 -8.58
N LEU A 88 -16.96 5.73 -9.22
CA LEU A 88 -16.47 5.43 -10.56
C LEU A 88 -15.72 4.09 -10.61
N ILE A 89 -14.89 3.80 -9.61
CA ILE A 89 -14.16 2.55 -9.50
C ILE A 89 -15.12 1.36 -9.34
N GLU A 90 -16.15 1.49 -8.50
CA GLU A 90 -17.10 0.42 -8.17
C GLU A 90 -18.14 0.17 -9.27
N THR A 91 -18.58 1.22 -9.95
CA THR A 91 -19.60 1.14 -11.02
C THR A 91 -19.02 0.90 -12.40
N CYS A 92 -17.70 0.88 -12.53
CA CYS A 92 -17.02 0.61 -13.79
C CYS A 92 -17.40 -0.79 -14.31
N SER A 93 -17.88 -0.87 -15.55
CA SER A 93 -18.28 -2.13 -16.18
C SER A 93 -17.09 -3.00 -16.60
N HIS A 94 -15.88 -2.43 -16.63
CA HIS A 94 -14.65 -3.11 -17.02
C HIS A 94 -13.58 -3.07 -15.92
N LYS A 95 -12.42 -3.65 -16.21
CA LYS A 95 -11.35 -3.83 -15.20
C LYS A 95 -10.72 -2.48 -14.84
N VAL A 96 -10.38 -2.29 -13.57
CA VAL A 96 -9.74 -1.05 -13.08
C VAL A 96 -8.32 -1.29 -12.59
N TYR A 97 -7.46 -0.28 -12.75
CA TYR A 97 -6.08 -0.27 -12.24
C TYR A 97 -6.02 0.06 -10.74
N ASN A 98 -7.02 0.76 -10.20
CA ASN A 98 -7.07 1.22 -8.81
C ASN A 98 -7.10 0.09 -7.77
N ASN A 99 -7.61 -1.09 -8.13
CA ASN A 99 -7.88 -2.20 -7.20
C ASN A 99 -6.67 -3.06 -6.85
N GLN A 100 -5.45 -2.56 -7.02
CA GLN A 100 -4.28 -3.26 -6.51
C GLN A 100 -3.87 -2.67 -5.17
N SER A 101 -4.26 -3.36 -4.09
CA SER A 101 -3.56 -3.21 -2.82
C SER A 101 -2.06 -3.34 -3.12
N PRO A 102 -1.22 -2.40 -2.66
CA PRO A 102 0.22 -2.52 -2.87
C PRO A 102 0.63 -3.90 -2.39
N ILE A 103 1.38 -4.64 -3.22
CA ILE A 103 1.92 -5.93 -2.83
C ILE A 103 2.72 -5.67 -1.55
N ARG A 104 2.19 -6.10 -0.41
CA ARG A 104 2.88 -5.91 0.87
C ARG A 104 4.17 -6.70 0.76
N SER A 105 5.29 -5.99 0.80
CA SER A 105 6.61 -6.61 0.82
C SER A 105 6.64 -7.70 1.90
N THR A 106 7.13 -8.89 1.53
CA THR A 106 7.43 -9.95 2.50
C THR A 106 8.62 -9.60 3.38
N TYR A 107 9.22 -8.43 3.20
CA TYR A 107 10.34 -7.92 3.98
C TYR A 107 9.99 -6.57 4.63
N ARG A 108 10.50 -6.33 5.83
CA ARG A 108 10.49 -5.02 6.50
C ARG A 108 11.92 -4.52 6.70
N LYS A 109 12.03 -3.22 6.93
CA LYS A 109 13.28 -2.54 7.24
C LYS A 109 13.31 -2.21 8.73
N GLU A 110 14.21 -2.86 9.45
CA GLU A 110 14.49 -2.59 10.86
C GLU A 110 15.60 -1.54 10.97
N TRP A 111 15.53 -0.76 12.04
CA TRP A 111 16.44 0.33 12.32
C TRP A 111 17.11 0.12 13.66
N THR A 112 18.44 0.23 13.71
CA THR A 112 19.20 0.18 14.96
C THR A 112 19.75 1.56 15.27
N LEU A 113 19.45 2.07 16.46
CA LEU A 113 19.96 3.33 17.00
C LEU A 113 20.37 3.11 18.46
N ASN A 114 21.60 3.46 18.82
CA ASN A 114 22.17 3.25 20.16
C ASN A 114 22.00 1.79 20.64
N ASP A 115 22.33 0.83 19.78
CA ASP A 115 22.20 -0.63 20.01
C ASP A 115 20.77 -1.16 20.26
N ILE A 116 19.75 -0.29 20.21
CA ILE A 116 18.34 -0.67 20.26
C ILE A 116 17.82 -0.83 18.83
N THR A 117 17.19 -1.98 18.54
CA THR A 117 16.59 -2.26 17.23
C THR A 117 15.09 -2.06 17.27
N TYR A 118 14.59 -1.27 16.32
CA TYR A 118 13.18 -0.94 16.14
C TYR A 118 12.67 -1.55 14.83
N SER A 119 11.47 -2.13 14.88
CA SER A 119 10.77 -2.71 13.73
C SER A 119 10.33 -1.67 12.70
N SER A 120 10.25 -0.39 13.10
CA SER A 120 9.94 0.74 12.22
C SER A 120 10.38 2.08 12.81
N GLY A 121 10.48 3.12 11.97
CA GLY A 121 10.72 4.50 12.44
C GLY A 121 9.59 5.03 13.33
N ALA A 122 8.36 4.58 13.11
CA ALA A 122 7.21 4.95 13.95
C ALA A 122 7.29 4.33 15.35
N GLU A 123 7.79 3.10 15.47
CA GLU A 123 8.06 2.49 16.78
C GLU A 123 9.16 3.24 17.51
N ALA A 124 10.27 3.54 16.84
CA ALA A 124 11.35 4.33 17.41
C ALA A 124 10.84 5.70 17.90
N ALA A 125 9.97 6.37 17.14
CA ALA A 125 9.37 7.65 17.54
C ALA A 125 8.56 7.52 18.83
N ARG A 126 7.75 6.46 18.96
CA ARG A 126 6.98 6.17 20.18
C ARG A 126 7.88 5.87 21.37
N CYS A 127 8.90 5.03 21.19
CA CYS A 127 9.82 4.66 22.27
C CYS A 127 10.71 5.82 22.74
N LEU A 128 11.12 6.70 21.82
CA LEU A 128 11.99 7.83 22.12
C LEU A 128 11.21 9.09 22.53
N GLY A 129 9.88 9.10 22.38
CA GLY A 129 9.05 10.26 22.69
C GLY A 129 9.30 11.47 21.79
N VAL A 130 9.77 11.25 20.55
CA VAL A 130 10.09 12.33 19.59
C VAL A 130 9.28 12.19 18.31
N SER A 131 9.21 13.25 17.51
CA SER A 131 8.46 13.21 16.26
C SER A 131 9.06 12.22 15.26
N PRO A 132 8.24 11.55 14.40
CA PRO A 132 8.74 10.65 13.37
C PRO A 132 9.79 11.31 12.46
N SER A 133 9.59 12.58 12.10
CA SER A 133 10.55 13.34 11.29
C SER A 133 11.90 13.52 11.98
N HIS A 134 11.90 13.73 13.30
CA HIS A 134 13.14 13.77 14.09
C HIS A 134 13.83 12.40 14.07
N VAL A 135 13.09 11.32 14.30
CA VAL A 135 13.63 9.95 14.24
C VAL A 135 14.26 9.65 12.88
N TYR A 136 13.56 9.92 11.77
CA TYR A 136 14.11 9.67 10.44
C TYR A 136 15.39 10.48 10.18
N ARG A 137 15.49 11.69 10.73
CA ARG A 137 16.70 12.51 10.65
C ARG A 137 17.85 11.90 11.47
N LEU A 138 17.60 11.48 12.70
CA LEU A 138 18.59 10.80 13.54
C LEU A 138 19.07 9.49 12.91
N MET A 139 18.12 8.67 12.44
CA MET A 139 18.40 7.39 11.80
C MET A 139 19.24 7.53 10.54
N LYS A 140 19.08 8.61 9.77
CA LYS A 140 19.96 8.89 8.62
C LYS A 140 21.39 9.27 9.03
N ARG A 141 21.57 9.93 10.18
CA ARG A 141 22.89 10.39 10.65
C ARG A 141 23.66 9.31 11.40
N GLN A 142 22.97 8.49 12.18
CA GLN A 142 23.58 7.59 13.17
C GLN A 142 23.02 6.16 13.12
N GLY A 143 21.90 5.94 12.43
CA GLY A 143 21.22 4.65 12.41
C GLY A 143 21.86 3.67 11.44
N ARG A 144 21.74 2.38 11.77
CA ARG A 144 22.01 1.27 10.84
C ARG A 144 20.69 0.63 10.43
N THR A 145 20.63 0.06 9.24
CA THR A 145 19.41 -0.56 8.73
C THR A 145 19.65 -1.99 8.31
N ARG A 146 18.68 -2.85 8.62
CA ARG A 146 18.65 -4.24 8.17
C ARG A 146 17.32 -4.56 7.51
N ILE A 147 17.35 -5.29 6.41
CA ILE A 147 16.15 -5.85 5.79
C ILE A 147 15.91 -7.24 6.37
N VAL A 148 14.71 -7.50 6.87
CA VAL A 148 14.32 -8.79 7.47
C VAL A 148 13.00 -9.28 6.92
N SER A 149 12.78 -10.59 6.92
CA SER A 149 11.51 -11.20 6.49
C SER A 149 10.38 -10.86 7.46
N ASN A 150 9.19 -10.63 6.91
CA ASN A 150 7.91 -10.49 7.62
C ASN A 150 7.26 -11.84 7.93
N GLN A 151 7.84 -12.94 7.46
CA GLN A 151 7.36 -14.27 7.81
C GLN A 151 7.59 -14.52 9.30
N LYS A 152 6.54 -15.01 9.97
CA LYS A 152 6.59 -15.38 11.38
C LYS A 152 6.69 -16.89 11.48
N LYS A 153 7.79 -17.38 12.05
CA LYS A 153 7.93 -18.78 12.42
C LYS A 153 6.93 -19.12 13.53
N ILE A 154 6.35 -20.31 13.46
CA ILE A 154 5.34 -20.79 14.40
C ILE A 154 5.69 -22.20 14.85
N SER A 155 5.30 -22.55 16.07
CA SER A 155 5.32 -23.92 16.58
C SER A 155 3.89 -24.33 16.86
N ILE A 156 3.49 -25.49 16.33
CA ILE A 156 2.18 -26.10 16.52
C ILE A 156 2.42 -27.49 17.07
N ASP A 157 2.00 -27.72 18.31
CA ASP A 157 2.11 -29.03 18.97
C ASP A 157 3.55 -29.58 18.98
N GLY A 158 4.53 -28.67 19.13
CA GLY A 158 5.96 -29.00 19.15
C GLY A 158 6.63 -29.08 17.78
N GLN A 159 5.86 -29.04 16.68
CA GLN A 159 6.41 -28.98 15.32
C GLN A 159 6.63 -27.53 14.87
N GLU A 160 7.85 -27.22 14.43
CA GLU A 160 8.20 -25.90 13.94
C GLU A 160 7.90 -25.73 12.44
N PHE A 161 7.38 -24.55 12.08
CA PHE A 161 7.10 -24.14 10.71
C PHE A 161 7.67 -22.75 10.47
N GLU A 162 8.25 -22.56 9.28
CA GLU A 162 8.78 -21.29 8.79
C GLU A 162 7.67 -20.25 8.57
N SER A 163 6.44 -20.70 8.30
CA SER A 163 5.29 -19.81 8.15
C SER A 163 3.92 -20.50 8.30
N LEU A 164 2.88 -19.68 8.50
CA LEU A 164 1.48 -20.10 8.42
C LEU A 164 1.10 -20.78 7.10
N THR A 165 1.73 -20.37 5.99
CA THR A 165 1.48 -20.99 4.67
C THR A 165 2.06 -22.40 4.61
N GLN A 166 3.26 -22.60 5.15
CA GLN A 166 3.86 -23.92 5.24
C GLN A 166 3.03 -24.85 6.14
N ALA A 167 2.61 -24.36 7.31
CA ALA A 167 1.74 -25.11 8.20
C ALA A 167 0.38 -25.45 7.55
N GLN A 168 -0.23 -24.52 6.79
CA GLN A 168 -1.45 -24.82 6.04
C GLN A 168 -1.22 -25.97 5.05
N SER A 169 -0.11 -25.94 4.30
CA SER A 169 0.19 -26.96 3.29
C SER A 169 0.43 -28.34 3.90
N LEU A 170 1.02 -28.41 5.09
CA LEU A 170 1.36 -29.68 5.74
C LEU A 170 0.21 -30.23 6.59
N LEU A 171 -0.58 -29.36 7.24
CA LEU A 171 -1.63 -29.75 8.17
C LEU A 171 -3.04 -29.75 7.55
N GLY A 172 -3.21 -29.19 6.35
CA GLY A 172 -4.51 -29.08 5.68
C GLY A 172 -5.49 -28.11 6.37
N VAL A 173 -5.03 -27.33 7.35
CA VAL A 173 -5.85 -26.38 8.11
C VAL A 173 -5.75 -24.99 7.50
N THR A 174 -6.89 -24.30 7.37
CA THR A 174 -6.92 -22.94 6.80
C THR A 174 -6.09 -21.95 7.62
N ARG A 175 -5.41 -21.01 6.94
CA ARG A 175 -4.59 -19.97 7.59
C ARG A 175 -5.36 -19.13 8.62
N SER A 176 -6.64 -18.87 8.38
CA SER A 176 -7.49 -18.15 9.33
C SER A 176 -7.67 -18.94 10.63
N THR A 177 -7.90 -20.25 10.54
CA THR A 177 -7.99 -21.15 11.70
C THR A 177 -6.66 -21.24 12.43
N LEU A 178 -5.55 -21.43 11.72
CA LEU A 178 -4.22 -21.45 12.30
C LEU A 178 -3.92 -20.16 13.07
N SER A 179 -4.16 -19.00 12.43
CA SER A 179 -3.95 -17.69 13.07
C SER A 179 -4.85 -17.45 14.28
N ARG A 180 -6.08 -17.97 14.28
CA ARG A 180 -7.01 -17.86 15.41
C ARG A 180 -6.55 -18.70 16.60
N ARG A 181 -6.10 -19.94 16.35
CA ARG A 181 -5.59 -20.84 17.39
C ARG A 181 -4.32 -20.30 18.04
N LEU A 182 -3.37 -19.81 17.23
CA LEU A 182 -2.12 -19.16 17.71
C LEU A 182 -2.32 -17.91 18.58
N ARG A 183 -3.52 -17.32 18.61
CA ARG A 183 -3.86 -16.15 19.44
C ARG A 183 -4.76 -16.49 20.62
N SER A 184 -5.18 -17.75 20.74
CA SER A 184 -6.15 -18.19 21.72
C SER A 184 -5.43 -18.91 22.85
N GLU A 185 -5.73 -18.53 24.09
CA GLU A 185 -5.18 -19.18 25.30
C GLU A 185 -5.56 -20.67 25.40
N LYS A 186 -6.65 -21.08 24.73
CA LYS A 186 -7.08 -22.49 24.67
C LYS A 186 -6.05 -23.41 24.00
N TRP A 187 -5.18 -22.87 23.15
CA TRP A 187 -4.21 -23.65 22.37
C TRP A 187 -2.79 -23.29 22.81
N SER A 188 -2.45 -23.61 24.07
CA SER A 188 -1.17 -23.23 24.69
C SER A 188 0.06 -23.82 23.99
N THR A 189 -0.09 -24.93 23.28
CA THR A 189 0.96 -25.58 22.47
C THR A 189 1.19 -24.90 21.12
N TRP A 190 0.42 -23.87 20.78
CA TRP A 190 0.48 -23.15 19.51
C TRP A 190 1.07 -21.76 19.75
N VAL A 191 2.33 -21.55 19.36
CA VAL A 191 3.06 -20.31 19.67
C VAL A 191 3.78 -19.71 18.46
N TYR A 192 3.89 -18.39 18.41
CA TYR A 192 4.80 -17.70 17.51
C TYR A 192 6.22 -17.76 18.08
N LEU A 193 7.16 -18.34 17.34
CA LEU A 193 8.56 -18.49 17.77
C LEU A 193 9.32 -17.16 17.74
N GLN A 194 8.86 -16.21 16.93
CA GLN A 194 9.37 -14.84 16.92
C GLN A 194 8.30 -13.90 17.47
N LYS A 195 8.45 -13.46 18.72
CA LYS A 195 7.69 -12.33 19.27
C LYS A 195 8.17 -11.04 18.61
N THR A 196 7.64 -10.68 17.45
CA THR A 196 7.63 -9.25 17.09
C THR A 196 6.67 -8.57 18.06
N ARG A 197 7.19 -7.71 18.95
CA ARG A 197 6.45 -6.82 19.86
C ARG A 197 5.57 -5.78 19.14
N SER A 198 4.81 -6.19 18.12
CA SER A 198 3.85 -5.31 17.44
C SER A 198 2.43 -5.43 18.00
N ASN A 199 2.24 -6.20 19.09
CA ASN A 199 0.92 -6.46 19.68
C ASN A 199 0.84 -6.19 21.19
N ASP A 200 1.86 -5.60 21.82
CA ASP A 200 1.71 -4.97 23.14
C ASP A 200 0.94 -3.65 22.94
N TYR A 201 -0.37 -3.76 22.72
CA TYR A 201 -1.26 -2.69 23.17
C TYR A 201 -1.24 -2.77 24.70
N PRO A 202 -0.83 -1.72 25.43
CA PRO A 202 -1.21 -1.67 26.84
C PRO A 202 -2.73 -1.82 26.90
N GLN A 203 -3.22 -2.68 27.79
CA GLN A 203 -4.63 -2.70 28.13
C GLN A 203 -5.00 -1.25 28.47
N ARG A 204 -5.98 -0.70 27.75
CA ARG A 204 -6.57 0.57 28.16
C ARG A 204 -7.29 0.27 29.47
N GLU A 205 -6.75 0.77 30.57
CA GLU A 205 -7.52 1.02 31.79
C GLU A 205 -8.65 2.01 31.51
#